data_AF-A0A3A8WGC1-F1
#
_entry.id   AF-A0A3A8WGC1-F1
#
_cell.length_a   1.000
_cell.length_b   1.000
_cell.length_c   1.000
_cell.angle_alpha   90.00
_cell.angle_beta   90.00
_cell.angle_gamma   90.00
#
_symmetry.space_group_name_H-M   'P 1'
#
loop_
_entity.id
_entity.type
_entity.pdbx_description
1 polymer ?
#
loop_
_entity_poly.entity_id
_entity_poly.type
_entity_poly.pdbx_seq_one_letter_code
_entity_poly.pdbx_strand_id
1 'polypeptide(L)'
;MKKYLKLIRVKHYMKNILILLPAVLTQQLFCGEAFFESAIGIAIFSMVSSVIYVVNDIRDVESDRQHPVKCSRPLASGEISVRAAKCLVFILVLGVIFAWGG
;
A
#
# COMPACT_ATOMS: atom_id res chain seq x y z
N MET A 1 -15.68 2.72 3.85
CA MET A 1 -14.71 1.88 3.11
C MET A 1 -13.90 2.66 2.07
N LYS A 2 -14.52 3.42 1.15
CA LYS A 2 -13.80 4.19 0.10
C LYS A 2 -12.63 5.05 0.61
N LYS A 3 -12.77 5.70 1.77
CA LYS A 3 -11.72 6.50 2.41
C LYS A 3 -10.44 5.71 2.76
N TYR A 4 -10.58 4.47 3.23
CA TYR A 4 -9.43 3.61 3.55
C TYR A 4 -8.73 3.13 2.28
N LEU A 5 -9.48 2.80 1.23
CA LEU A 5 -8.90 2.46 -0.08
C LEU A 5 -8.13 3.63 -0.71
N LYS A 6 -8.65 4.86 -0.54
CA LYS A 6 -7.94 6.09 -0.93
C LYS A 6 -6.66 6.28 -0.11
N LEU A 7 -6.74 6.04 1.20
CA LEU A 7 -5.62 6.18 2.14
C LEU A 7 -4.47 5.20 1.86
N ILE A 8 -4.77 3.92 1.65
CA ILE A 8 -3.75 2.90 1.31
C ILE A 8 -3.30 2.96 -0.16
N ARG A 9 -3.78 3.96 -0.92
CA ARG A 9 -3.35 4.24 -2.29
C ARG A 9 -3.56 3.09 -3.28
N VAL A 10 -4.68 2.34 -3.20
CA VAL A 10 -4.98 1.20 -4.10
C VAL A 10 -4.85 1.54 -5.59
N LYS A 11 -5.20 2.77 -6.00
CA LYS A 11 -5.03 3.23 -7.39
C LYS A 11 -3.58 3.17 -7.89
N HIS A 12 -2.61 3.22 -6.99
CA HIS A 12 -1.18 3.17 -7.32
C HIS A 12 -0.65 1.73 -7.45
N TYR A 13 -1.42 0.71 -7.03
CA TYR A 13 -0.99 -0.68 -7.09
C TYR A 13 -0.79 -1.19 -8.52
N MET A 14 -1.40 -0.53 -9.52
CA MET A 14 -1.15 -0.86 -10.92
C MET A 14 0.34 -0.77 -11.29
N LYS A 15 1.12 0.06 -10.58
CA LYS A 15 2.59 0.13 -10.77
C LYS A 15 3.31 -1.14 -10.29
N ASN A 16 2.70 -1.90 -9.40
CA ASN A 16 3.28 -3.12 -8.83
C ASN A 16 3.28 -4.27 -9.83
N ILE A 17 2.61 -4.13 -10.99
CA ILE A 17 2.65 -5.11 -12.08
C ILE A 17 4.07 -5.34 -12.61
N LEU A 18 4.98 -4.38 -12.41
CA LEU A 18 6.40 -4.51 -12.74
C LEU A 18 7.09 -5.63 -11.96
N ILE A 19 6.51 -6.12 -10.86
CA ILE A 19 7.02 -7.28 -10.12
C ILE A 19 6.88 -8.57 -10.94
N LEU A 20 5.98 -8.62 -11.93
CA LEU A 20 5.89 -9.75 -12.86
C LEU A 20 7.02 -9.76 -13.89
N LEU A 21 7.77 -8.66 -14.05
CA LEU A 21 8.76 -8.50 -15.11
C LEU A 21 9.82 -9.63 -15.11
N PRO A 22 10.42 -10.03 -13.97
CA PRO A 22 11.37 -11.14 -13.94
C PRO A 22 10.76 -12.44 -14.48
N ALA A 23 9.56 -12.80 -14.04
CA ALA A 23 8.87 -14.03 -14.48
C ALA A 23 8.52 -14.00 -15.99
N VAL A 24 8.22 -12.82 -16.54
CA VAL A 24 8.02 -12.63 -17.99
C VAL A 24 9.33 -12.83 -18.74
N LEU A 25 10.41 -12.21 -18.28
CA LEU A 25 11.71 -12.24 -18.94
C LEU A 25 12.38 -13.62 -18.88
N THR A 26 12.12 -14.40 -17.82
CA THR A 26 12.59 -15.79 -17.71
C THR A 26 11.65 -16.81 -18.35
N GLN A 27 10.55 -16.37 -18.98
CA GLN A 27 9.49 -17.22 -19.54
C GLN A 27 8.84 -18.17 -18.52
N GLN A 28 8.93 -17.85 -17.24
CA GLN A 28 8.37 -18.65 -16.13
C GLN A 28 7.00 -18.17 -15.68
N LEU A 29 6.38 -17.20 -16.37
CA LEU A 29 5.09 -16.63 -15.97
C LEU A 29 3.98 -17.68 -15.76
N PHE A 30 4.00 -18.77 -16.55
CA PHE A 30 3.04 -19.86 -16.46
C PHE A 30 3.52 -21.05 -15.60
N CYS A 31 4.70 -20.93 -14.97
CA CYS A 31 5.13 -21.85 -13.93
C CYS A 31 4.37 -21.52 -12.64
N GLY A 32 3.65 -22.50 -12.10
CA GLY A 32 2.80 -22.30 -10.92
C GLY A 32 3.55 -21.71 -9.72
N GLU A 33 4.80 -22.14 -9.52
CA GLU A 33 5.68 -21.64 -8.46
C GLU A 33 6.06 -20.16 -8.67
N ALA A 34 6.64 -19.83 -9.83
CA ALA A 34 7.04 -18.45 -10.12
C ALA A 34 5.86 -17.47 -10.15
N PHE A 35 4.68 -17.93 -10.60
CA PHE A 35 3.45 -17.15 -10.52
C PHE A 35 3.03 -16.88 -9.08
N PHE A 36 3.07 -17.90 -8.21
CA PHE A 36 2.68 -17.77 -6.81
C PHE A 36 3.64 -16.85 -6.05
N GLU A 37 4.95 -17.03 -6.22
CA GLU A 37 5.99 -16.15 -5.67
C GLU A 37 5.79 -14.70 -6.11
N SER A 38 5.52 -14.48 -7.41
CA SER A 38 5.27 -13.14 -7.94
C SER A 38 3.99 -12.52 -7.37
N ALA A 39 2.94 -13.32 -7.17
CA ALA A 39 1.68 -12.86 -6.57
C ALA A 39 1.86 -12.45 -5.10
N ILE A 40 2.59 -13.24 -4.31
CA ILE A 40 2.98 -12.90 -2.94
C ILE A 40 3.82 -11.62 -2.94
N GLY A 41 4.81 -11.52 -3.83
CA GLY A 41 5.64 -10.33 -4.00
C GLY A 41 4.81 -9.07 -4.28
N ILE A 42 3.81 -9.15 -5.15
CA ILE A 42 2.88 -8.04 -5.42
C ILE A 42 2.07 -7.67 -4.17
N ALA A 43 1.57 -8.64 -3.43
CA ALA A 43 0.80 -8.39 -2.21
C ALA A 43 1.65 -7.69 -1.14
N ILE A 44 2.84 -8.22 -0.87
CA ILE A 44 3.81 -7.65 0.08
C ILE A 44 4.20 -6.23 -0.32
N PHE A 45 4.59 -6.03 -1.58
CA PHE A 45 4.99 -4.72 -2.06
C PHE A 45 3.84 -3.70 -2.00
N SER A 46 2.61 -4.14 -2.28
CA SER A 46 1.41 -3.30 -2.13
C SER A 46 1.23 -2.86 -0.68
N MET A 47 1.32 -3.78 0.28
CA MET A 47 1.19 -3.48 1.71
C MET A 47 2.30 -2.54 2.20
N VAL A 48 3.55 -2.79 1.83
CA VAL A 48 4.70 -1.94 2.20
C VAL A 48 4.54 -0.53 1.62
N SER A 49 4.15 -0.42 0.34
CA SER A 49 3.87 0.86 -0.31
C SER A 49 2.76 1.63 0.42
N SER A 50 1.68 0.95 0.81
CA SER A 50 0.62 1.55 1.63
C SER A 50 1.11 2.03 2.98
N VAL A 51 1.96 1.26 3.68
CA VAL A 51 2.55 1.70 4.95
C VAL A 51 3.31 3.01 4.77
N ILE A 52 4.16 3.10 3.74
CA ILE A 52 4.94 4.31 3.45
C ILE A 52 3.99 5.50 3.19
N TYR A 53 2.97 5.32 2.35
CA TYR A 53 2.03 6.39 2.06
C TYR A 53 1.22 6.83 3.28
N VAL A 54 0.76 5.90 4.10
CA VAL A 54 -0.01 6.22 5.30
C VAL A 54 0.87 6.95 6.32
N VAL A 55 2.11 6.51 6.52
CA VAL A 55 3.07 7.18 7.41
C VAL A 55 3.37 8.59 6.93
N ASN A 56 3.54 8.79 5.62
CA ASN A 56 3.73 10.12 5.05
C ASN A 56 2.49 11.00 5.25
N ASP A 57 1.29 10.49 4.95
CA ASP A 57 0.04 11.24 5.17
C ASP A 57 -0.19 11.55 6.67
N ILE A 58 0.34 10.75 7.61
CA ILE A 58 0.34 11.07 9.06
C ILE A 58 1.31 12.21 9.37
N ARG A 59 2.54 12.15 8.85
CA ARG A 59 3.58 13.17 9.11
C ARG A 59 3.22 14.52 8.52
N ASP A 60 2.58 14.51 7.36
CA ASP A 60 2.28 15.71 6.59
C ASP A 60 0.91 16.30 6.92
N VAL A 61 0.16 15.74 7.89
CA VAL A 61 -1.28 16.01 8.07
C VAL A 61 -1.58 17.50 8.29
N GLU A 62 -0.77 18.21 9.09
CA GLU A 62 -0.93 19.65 9.33
C GLU A 62 -0.63 20.47 8.07
N SER A 63 0.41 20.10 7.31
CA SER A 63 0.75 20.80 6.06
C SER A 63 -0.29 20.55 4.97
N ASP A 64 -0.79 19.31 4.88
CA ASP A 64 -1.78 18.90 3.89
C ASP A 64 -3.11 19.60 4.13
N ARG A 65 -3.47 19.92 5.39
CA ARG A 65 -4.65 20.73 5.71
C ARG A 65 -4.63 22.13 5.10
N GLN A 66 -3.45 22.74 5.00
CA GLN A 66 -3.27 24.09 4.46
C GLN A 66 -3.09 24.10 2.94
N HIS A 67 -2.87 22.94 2.32
CA HIS A 67 -2.59 22.81 0.91
C HIS A 67 -3.88 22.80 0.06
N PRO A 68 -3.96 23.55 -1.05
CA PRO A 68 -5.20 23.72 -1.84
C PRO A 68 -5.80 22.41 -2.37
N VAL A 69 -4.96 21.45 -2.78
CA VAL A 69 -5.40 20.13 -3.27
C VAL A 69 -5.38 19.02 -2.19
N LYS A 70 -4.34 18.97 -1.36
CA LYS A 70 -4.09 17.87 -0.42
C LYS A 70 -4.97 17.93 0.83
N CYS A 71 -5.66 19.04 1.09
CA CYS A 71 -6.61 19.18 2.21
C CYS A 71 -7.76 18.16 2.14
N SER A 72 -8.06 17.63 0.96
CA SER A 72 -9.07 16.58 0.71
C SER A 72 -8.58 15.14 0.99
N ARG A 73 -7.32 14.97 1.44
CA ARG A 73 -6.81 13.65 1.83
C ARG A 73 -7.51 13.17 3.10
N PRO A 74 -7.76 11.86 3.27
CA PRO A 74 -8.56 11.36 4.39
C PRO A 74 -8.07 11.75 5.79
N LEU A 75 -6.76 11.91 5.99
CA LEU A 75 -6.21 12.36 7.27
C LEU A 75 -6.29 13.88 7.43
N ALA A 76 -5.95 14.63 6.37
CA ALA A 76 -5.99 16.08 6.38
C ALA A 76 -7.42 16.61 6.61
N SER A 77 -8.41 16.01 5.93
CA SER A 77 -9.83 16.36 6.07
C SER A 77 -10.48 15.84 7.36
N GLY A 78 -9.79 15.00 8.13
CA GLY A 78 -10.35 14.38 9.34
C GLY A 78 -11.31 13.21 9.09
N GLU A 79 -11.51 12.77 7.84
CA GLU A 79 -12.32 11.58 7.52
C GLU A 79 -11.80 10.31 8.22
N ILE A 80 -10.49 10.21 8.44
CA ILE A 80 -9.83 9.13 9.17
C ILE A 80 -8.96 9.78 10.26
N SER A 81 -9.14 9.33 11.51
CA SER A 81 -8.32 9.80 12.61
C SER A 81 -6.89 9.27 12.50
N VAL A 82 -5.91 10.04 12.97
CA VAL A 82 -4.50 9.62 13.01
C VAL A 82 -4.34 8.31 13.80
N ARG A 83 -5.14 8.10 14.86
CA ARG A 83 -5.15 6.85 15.63
C ARG A 83 -5.57 5.66 14.77
N ALA A 84 -6.64 5.79 13.98
CA ALA A 84 -7.08 4.74 13.07
C ALA A 84 -6.03 4.47 11.97
N ALA A 85 -5.37 5.51 11.45
CA ALA A 85 -4.28 5.36 10.49
C ALA A 85 -3.09 4.60 11.07
N LYS A 86 -2.71 4.86 12.34
CA LYS A 86 -1.66 4.10 13.03
C LYS A 86 -2.04 2.62 13.22
N CYS A 87 -3.29 2.33 13.62
CA CYS A 87 -3.77 0.94 13.69
C CYS A 87 -3.72 0.24 12.33
N LEU A 88 -4.06 0.95 11.25
CA LEU A 88 -3.98 0.42 9.90
C LEU A 88 -2.54 0.10 9.50
N VAL A 89 -1.58 0.98 9.81
CA VAL A 89 -0.14 0.70 9.60
C VAL A 89 0.27 -0.56 10.34
N PHE A 90 -0.12 -0.71 11.60
CA PHE A 90 0.19 -1.91 12.38
C PHE A 90 -0.36 -3.18 11.74
N ILE A 91 -1.62 -3.17 11.29
CA ILE A 91 -2.25 -4.30 10.60
C ILE A 91 -1.52 -4.63 9.29
N LEU A 92 -1.15 -3.62 8.49
CA LEU A 92 -0.41 -3.83 7.25
C LEU A 92 0.97 -4.43 7.49
N VAL A 93 1.69 -3.98 8.52
CA VAL A 93 2.99 -4.55 8.90
C VAL A 93 2.87 -6.01 9.34
N LEU A 94 1.86 -6.35 10.14
CA LEU A 94 1.60 -7.75 10.50
C LEU A 94 1.28 -8.60 9.27
N GLY A 95 0.50 -8.06 8.32
CA GLY A 95 0.22 -8.72 7.05
C GLY A 95 1.47 -8.99 6.22
N VAL A 96 2.40 -8.04 6.16
CA VAL A 96 3.71 -8.21 5.51
C VAL A 96 4.52 -9.32 6.17
N ILE A 97 4.62 -9.32 7.51
CA ILE A 97 5.38 -10.34 8.25
C ILE A 97 4.79 -11.72 8.02
N PHE A 98 3.45 -11.83 8.07
CA PHE A 98 2.76 -13.08 7.82
C PHE A 98 2.96 -13.58 6.38
N ALA A 99 2.81 -12.70 5.38
CA ALA A 99 2.98 -13.07 3.98
C ALA A 99 4.43 -13.42 3.62
N TRP A 100 5.42 -12.88 4.35
CA TRP A 100 6.83 -13.20 4.14
C TRP A 100 7.26 -14.51 4.81
N GLY A 101 6.67 -14.84 5.97
CA GLY A 101 7.04 -16.02 6.76
C GLY A 101 6.14 -17.24 6.58
N GLY A 102 5.06 -17.11 5.79
CA GLY A 102 4.10 -18.17 5.49
C GLY A 102 4.42 -18.97 4.24
#